data_AF-A0A2K8T1C0-F1
#
_entry.id   AF-A0A2K8T1C0-F1
#
_cell.length_a   1.000
_cell.length_b   1.000
_cell.length_c   1.000
_cell.angle_alpha   90.00
_cell.angle_beta   90.00
_cell.angle_gamma   90.00
#
_symmetry.space_group_name_H-M   'P 1'
#
loop_
_entity.id
_entity.type
_entity.pdbx_description
1 polymer ?
#
loop_
_entity_poly.entity_id
_entity_poly.type
_entity_poly.pdbx_seq_one_letter_code
_entity_poly.pdbx_strand_id
1 'polypeptide(L)'
;MQLISKEEIKTLIEQPKGNCVSIYMPTHPAGPEVPQNPIRFKNLIREAQTRLIDAGLEQEDAIALLEKSQEIDTQEFWEQIGEQGLAIFISDKIFRY
;
A
#
# COMPACT_ATOMS: atom_id res chain seq x y z
N MET A 1 8.94 -11.56 -1.46
CA MET A 1 9.08 -10.66 -0.31
C MET A 1 10.53 -10.30 -0.15
N GLN A 2 10.84 -9.01 -0.11
CA GLN A 2 12.02 -8.60 0.63
C GLN A 2 11.76 -8.91 2.11
N LEU A 3 12.71 -9.57 2.75
CA LEU A 3 12.68 -9.76 4.20
C LEU A 3 12.86 -8.38 4.82
N ILE A 4 11.84 -7.89 5.52
CA ILE A 4 11.93 -6.66 6.30
C ILE A 4 12.95 -6.91 7.41
N SER A 5 14.03 -6.11 7.43
CA SER A 5 15.06 -6.21 8.47
C SER A 5 14.58 -5.61 9.79
N LYS A 6 15.25 -5.97 10.89
CA LYS A 6 14.97 -5.35 12.21
C LYS A 6 15.21 -3.83 12.18
N GLU A 7 16.17 -3.36 11.40
CA GLU A 7 16.50 -1.95 11.24
C GLU A 7 15.40 -1.20 10.47
N GLU A 8 14.77 -1.87 9.50
CA GLU A 8 13.60 -1.33 8.81
C GLU A 8 12.39 -1.19 9.73
N ILE A 9 12.10 -2.22 10.55
CA ILE A 9 11.01 -2.14 11.54
C ILE A 9 11.26 -0.96 12.47
N LYS A 10 12.50 -0.79 12.93
CA LYS A 10 12.86 0.34 13.80
C LYS A 10 12.63 1.68 13.11
N THR A 11 12.99 1.79 11.83
CA THR A 11 12.75 2.98 11.01
C THR A 11 11.27 3.30 10.83
N LEU A 12 10.42 2.27 10.69
CA LEU A 12 8.96 2.42 10.63
C LEU A 12 8.37 2.89 11.98
N ILE A 13 8.93 2.44 13.10
CA ILE A 13 8.46 2.78 14.45
C ILE A 13 8.94 4.17 14.92
N GLU A 14 10.16 4.57 14.57
CA GLU A 14 10.76 5.86 14.99
C GLU A 14 10.22 7.08 14.22
N GLN A 15 9.23 6.89 13.35
CA GLN A 15 8.61 7.96 12.56
C GLN A 15 7.88 9.00 13.43
N PRO A 16 7.98 10.29 13.10
CA PRO A 16 7.28 11.35 13.80
C PRO A 16 5.76 11.30 13.57
N LYS A 17 5.02 11.89 14.52
CA LYS A 17 3.56 12.03 14.54
C LYS A 17 3.02 12.51 13.17
N GLY A 18 2.18 11.70 12.54
CA GLY A 18 1.53 11.98 11.25
C GLY A 18 0.62 10.82 10.84
N ASN A 19 -0.13 10.98 9.75
CA ASN A 19 -0.98 9.92 9.21
C ASN A 19 -0.14 8.85 8.52
N CYS A 20 -0.30 7.61 8.95
CA CYS A 20 0.39 6.45 8.39
C CYS A 20 -0.64 5.43 7.90
N VAL A 21 -0.38 4.81 6.75
CA VAL A 21 -1.23 3.80 6.16
C VAL A 21 -0.44 2.49 6.03
N SER A 22 -1.07 1.39 6.43
CA SER A 22 -0.57 0.04 6.19
C SER A 22 -1.64 -0.76 5.48
N ILE A 23 -1.33 -1.32 4.32
CA ILE A 23 -2.24 -2.09 3.48
C ILE A 23 -1.69 -3.49 3.34
N TYR A 24 -2.52 -4.50 3.54
CA TYR A 24 -2.15 -5.90 3.39
C TYR A 24 -3.17 -6.57 2.46
N MET A 25 -2.69 -7.25 1.43
CA MET A 25 -3.52 -7.88 0.41
C MET A 25 -2.95 -9.25 0.03
N PRO A 26 -3.73 -10.34 0.14
CA PRO A 26 -3.36 -11.61 -0.48
C PRO A 26 -3.30 -11.46 -2.00
N THR A 27 -2.21 -11.91 -2.63
CA THR A 27 -2.04 -11.90 -4.08
C THR A 27 -2.20 -13.30 -4.64
N HIS A 28 -2.80 -13.39 -5.83
CA HIS A 28 -2.93 -14.66 -6.54
C HIS A 28 -1.96 -14.63 -7.73
N PRO A 29 -0.96 -15.52 -7.80
CA PRO A 29 0.06 -15.52 -8.85
C PRO A 29 -0.41 -16.16 -10.16
N ALA A 30 -1.48 -16.95 -10.12
CA ALA A 30 -1.95 -17.78 -11.20
C ALA A 30 -3.44 -18.10 -11.04
N GLY A 31 -4.10 -18.37 -12.16
CA GLY A 31 -5.52 -18.73 -12.19
C GLY A 31 -6.47 -17.56 -12.43
N PRO A 32 -7.78 -17.81 -12.38
CA PRO A 32 -8.81 -16.84 -12.79
C PRO A 32 -8.89 -15.61 -11.87
N GLU A 33 -8.20 -15.62 -10.73
CA GLU A 33 -8.20 -14.52 -9.76
C GLU A 33 -7.09 -13.48 -10.00
N VAL A 34 -6.08 -13.78 -10.83
CA VAL A 34 -4.98 -12.84 -11.15
C VAL A 34 -5.48 -11.49 -11.67
N PRO A 35 -6.46 -11.43 -12.61
CA PRO A 35 -6.97 -10.16 -13.11
C PRO A 35 -7.73 -9.35 -12.05
N GLN A 36 -8.06 -9.95 -10.89
CA GLN A 36 -8.72 -9.24 -9.80
C GLN A 36 -7.75 -8.55 -8.84
N ASN A 37 -6.45 -8.89 -8.85
CA ASN A 37 -5.46 -8.24 -7.96
C ASN A 37 -5.46 -6.70 -8.12
N PRO A 38 -5.46 -6.11 -9.34
CA PRO A 38 -5.54 -4.66 -9.52
C PRO A 38 -6.86 -4.07 -8.99
N ILE A 39 -7.97 -4.81 -9.13
CA ILE A 39 -9.29 -4.36 -8.68
C ILE A 39 -9.35 -4.32 -7.15
N ARG A 40 -8.89 -5.39 -6.49
CA ARG A 40 -8.81 -5.49 -5.03
C ARG A 40 -7.90 -4.39 -4.48
N PHE A 41 -6.78 -4.15 -5.14
CA PHE A 41 -5.85 -3.08 -4.79
C PHE A 41 -6.51 -1.70 -4.83
N LYS A 42 -7.18 -1.34 -5.92
CA LYS A 42 -7.91 -0.06 -6.04
C LYS A 42 -8.97 0.13 -4.95
N ASN A 43 -9.67 -0.95 -4.60
CA ASN A 43 -10.65 -0.90 -3.52
C ASN A 43 -9.99 -0.61 -2.16
N LEU A 44 -8.84 -1.24 -1.88
CA LEU A 44 -8.08 -0.99 -0.65
C LEU A 44 -7.54 0.44 -0.59
N ILE A 45 -7.06 1.01 -1.70
CA ILE A 45 -6.63 2.42 -1.76
C ILE A 45 -7.80 3.37 -1.47
N ARG A 46 -8.97 3.14 -2.08
CA ARG A 46 -10.17 3.95 -1.82
C ARG A 46 -10.62 3.86 -0.37
N GLU A 47 -10.54 2.68 0.22
CA GLU A 47 -10.86 2.47 1.63
C GLU A 47 -9.86 3.21 2.54
N ALA A 48 -8.56 3.13 2.25
CA ALA A 48 -7.54 3.88 2.97
C ALA A 48 -7.77 5.39 2.88
N GLN A 49 -8.11 5.91 1.68
CA GLN A 49 -8.44 7.31 1.48
C GLN A 49 -9.64 7.74 2.34
N THR A 50 -10.70 6.94 2.36
CA THR A 50 -11.91 7.22 3.15
C THR A 50 -11.56 7.27 4.65
N ARG A 51 -10.79 6.30 5.14
CA ARG A 51 -10.36 6.24 6.54
C ARG A 51 -9.48 7.42 6.94
N LEU A 52 -8.64 7.94 6.04
CA LEU A 52 -7.82 9.14 6.28
C LEU A 52 -8.70 10.38 6.42
N ILE A 53 -9.70 10.53 5.54
CA ILE A 53 -10.66 11.63 5.59
C ILE A 53 -11.48 11.58 6.88
N ASP A 54 -11.98 10.41 7.24
CA ASP A 54 -12.72 10.20 8.50
C ASP A 54 -11.85 10.47 9.75
N ALA A 55 -10.53 10.30 9.63
CA ALA A 55 -9.57 10.65 10.67
C ALA A 55 -9.24 12.16 10.74
N GLY A 56 -9.87 12.98 9.88
CA GLY A 56 -9.75 14.44 9.87
C GLY A 56 -8.67 14.97 8.93
N LEU A 57 -8.16 14.16 8.00
CA LEU A 57 -7.29 14.64 6.93
C LEU A 57 -8.12 15.24 5.78
N GLU A 58 -7.67 16.35 5.20
CA GLU A 58 -8.33 16.91 4.02
C GLU A 58 -8.27 15.94 2.83
N GLN A 59 -9.28 16.00 1.96
CA GLN A 59 -9.38 15.08 0.82
C GLN A 59 -8.16 15.16 -0.10
N GLU A 60 -7.64 16.37 -0.36
CA GLU A 60 -6.46 16.58 -1.20
C GLU A 60 -5.20 15.98 -0.58
N ASP A 61 -5.01 16.15 0.73
CA ASP A 61 -3.89 15.58 1.48
C ASP A 61 -3.96 14.04 1.51
N ALA A 62 -5.17 13.47 1.66
CA ALA A 62 -5.37 12.02 1.63
C ALA A 62 -5.03 11.42 0.25
N ILE A 63 -5.40 12.11 -0.83
CA ILE A 63 -5.04 11.71 -2.20
C ILE A 63 -3.52 11.81 -2.40
N ALA A 64 -2.92 12.94 -2.01
CA ALA A 64 -1.49 13.16 -2.15
C ALA A 64 -0.66 12.13 -1.38
N LEU A 65 -1.08 11.76 -0.16
CA LEU A 65 -0.41 10.72 0.62
C LEU A 65 -0.41 9.36 -0.08
N LEU A 66 -1.52 9.02 -0.75
CA LEU A 66 -1.70 7.73 -1.42
C LEU A 66 -1.22 7.72 -2.88
N GLU A 67 -0.79 8.85 -3.44
CA GLU A 67 -0.45 8.97 -4.87
C GLU A 67 0.61 7.96 -5.32
N LYS A 68 1.67 7.77 -4.53
CA LYS A 68 2.74 6.80 -4.81
C LYS A 68 2.25 5.36 -4.95
N SER A 69 1.13 5.02 -4.30
CA SER A 69 0.51 3.70 -4.44
C SER A 69 -0.06 3.46 -5.84
N GLN A 70 -0.39 4.51 -6.58
CA GLN A 70 -0.88 4.38 -7.96
C GLN A 70 0.26 4.06 -8.94
N GLU A 71 1.50 4.47 -8.63
CA GLU A 71 2.67 4.23 -9.50
C GLU A 71 3.01 2.75 -9.65
N ILE A 72 2.64 1.93 -8.66
CA ILE A 72 2.87 0.48 -8.69
C ILE A 72 1.71 -0.30 -9.33
N ASP A 73 0.57 0.32 -9.62
CA ASP A 73 -0.58 -0.34 -10.26
C ASP A 73 -0.36 -0.51 -11.77
N THR A 74 0.67 -1.26 -12.12
CA THR A 74 1.05 -1.56 -13.51
C THR A 74 0.89 -3.04 -13.80
N GLN A 75 0.65 -3.40 -15.07
CA GLN A 75 0.57 -4.79 -15.47
C GLN A 75 1.86 -5.56 -15.10
N GLU A 76 3.03 -4.97 -15.35
CA GLU A 76 4.32 -5.57 -15.04
C GLU A 76 4.47 -5.88 -13.54
N PHE A 77 4.05 -4.96 -12.67
CA PHE A 77 4.04 -5.19 -11.23
C PHE A 77 3.17 -6.40 -10.84
N TRP A 78 1.95 -6.48 -11.37
CA TRP A 78 1.03 -7.58 -11.08
C TRP A 78 1.51 -8.93 -11.65
N GLU A 79 2.29 -8.92 -12.73
CA GLU A 79 2.93 -10.11 -13.29
C GLU A 79 4.14 -10.57 -12.46
N GLN A 80 4.83 -9.65 -11.79
CA GLN A 80 5.97 -9.95 -10.92
C GLN A 80 5.56 -10.35 -9.51
N ILE A 81 4.36 -9.97 -9.06
CA ILE A 81 3.90 -10.23 -7.69
C ILE A 81 3.58 -11.71 -7.50
N GLY A 82 4.44 -12.39 -6.73
CA GLY A 82 4.31 -13.83 -6.48
C GLY A 82 3.22 -14.21 -5.46
N GLU A 83 3.33 -15.43 -4.92
CA GLU A 83 2.40 -16.04 -3.95
C GLU A 83 2.33 -15.38 -2.57
N GLN A 84 3.22 -14.43 -2.30
CA GLN A 84 3.53 -14.02 -0.93
C GLN A 84 2.67 -12.86 -0.42
N GLY A 85 1.71 -12.39 -1.22
CA GLY A 85 0.90 -11.22 -0.87
C GLY A 85 1.63 -9.90 -1.12
N LEU A 86 0.89 -8.82 -0.95
CA LEU A 86 1.33 -7.43 -1.02
C LEU A 86 1.13 -6.78 0.34
N ALA A 87 2.18 -6.19 0.89
CA ALA A 87 2.11 -5.29 2.03
C ALA A 87 2.58 -3.91 1.57
N ILE A 88 1.93 -2.83 1.95
CA ILE A 88 2.36 -1.46 1.60
C ILE A 88 2.32 -0.59 2.85
N PHE A 89 3.39 0.16 3.06
CA PHE A 89 3.55 1.11 4.16
C PHE A 89 3.76 2.51 3.57
N ILE A 90 2.88 3.43 3.95
CA ILE A 90 2.84 4.79 3.41
C ILE A 90 2.82 5.80 4.55
N SER A 91 3.69 6.80 4.44
CA SER A 91 3.72 8.02 5.25
C SER A 91 4.30 9.14 4.40
N ASP A 92 4.33 10.37 4.91
CA ASP A 92 4.95 11.53 4.24
C ASP A 92 6.38 11.24 3.72
N LYS A 93 7.16 10.45 4.47
CA LYS A 93 8.56 10.16 4.15
C LYS A 93 8.84 8.75 3.64
N ILE A 94 7.88 7.84 3.73
CA ILE A 94 8.07 6.42 3.38
C ILE A 94 6.99 5.99 2.39
N PHE A 95 7.45 5.31 1.34
CA PHE A 95 6.61 4.46 0.53
C PHE A 95 7.38 3.14 0.34
N ARG A 96 6.82 2.04 0.84
CA ARG A 96 7.48 0.72 0.79
C ARG A 96 6.48 -0.40 0.61
N TYR A 97 6.85 -1.43 -0.15
CA TYR A 97 6.06 -2.64 -0.36
C TYR A 97 6.92 -3.89 -0.58
#